data_AF-A0A812W8P9-F1
#
_entry.id   AF-A0A812W8P9-F1
#
_cell.length_a   1.000
_cell.length_b   1.000
_cell.length_c   1.000
_cell.angle_alpha   90.00
_cell.angle_beta   90.00
_cell.angle_gamma   90.00
#
_symmetry.space_group_name_H-M   'P 1'
#
loop_
_entity.id
_entity.type
_entity.pdbx_description
1 polymer ?
#
loop_
_entity_poly.entity_id
_entity_poly.type
_entity_poly.pdbx_seq_one_letter_code
_entity_poly.pdbx_strand_id
1 'polypeptide(L)'
;SGLADWVLQSLSRGMLQDYARTAVVYHAAADDKASVEQMVRQREPCNVGMERRYDPDVLEAKFGYRFGAYAQSTKEKLMPNIAIYCRTPLYVGGVSVDVHVINSVPYLFDVASEPDYRYFFPMEDAKWAELVLRMKRLWSIIFECARHLSLKTIFLPDLGGSTSSNLLAAPRDFARLREESLPAVHALYAEVHVRPMPELSWIFSDEGKAELSQSLFMNEWNPWSFVGNGGVESASGLAAASALPVLCWPMTNPFLRYQAVSFPFETADVAKTSSATPAEAKPPPVIQEAKPPPPPPATQQEPADLLGMAVANGAASEASASPKETPELPQQQRQAADLLDLHDLQGPDLGALLGDQPQPVPAPN
;
A
#
# COMPACT_ATOMS: atom_id res chain seq x y z
N SER A 1 -12.43 -13.62 12.42
CA SER A 1 -11.34 -14.33 13.14
C SER A 1 -10.64 -15.38 12.28
N GLY A 2 -11.33 -16.25 11.53
CA GLY A 2 -10.68 -17.44 10.92
C GLY A 2 -9.54 -17.24 9.88
N LEU A 3 -9.45 -16.12 9.17
CA LEU A 3 -8.40 -15.97 8.14
C LEU A 3 -7.03 -15.67 8.74
N ALA A 4 -6.95 -14.77 9.72
CA ALA A 4 -5.69 -14.46 10.38
C ALA A 4 -5.11 -15.73 11.02
N ASP A 5 -5.96 -16.51 11.68
CA ASP A 5 -5.60 -17.81 12.25
C ASP A 5 -5.08 -18.78 11.19
N TRP A 6 -5.74 -18.85 10.03
CA TRP A 6 -5.28 -19.71 8.92
C TRP A 6 -3.92 -19.28 8.38
N VAL A 7 -3.66 -17.97 8.19
CA VAL A 7 -2.36 -17.47 7.71
C VAL A 7 -1.26 -17.81 8.73
N LEU A 8 -1.50 -17.54 10.02
CA LEU A 8 -0.51 -17.79 11.08
C LEU A 8 -0.25 -19.29 11.29
N GLN A 9 -1.28 -20.12 11.21
CA GLN A 9 -1.13 -21.58 11.25
C GLN A 9 -0.37 -22.11 10.03
N SER A 10 -0.67 -21.60 8.83
CA SER A 10 0.02 -21.98 7.60
C SER A 10 1.49 -21.56 7.64
N LEU A 11 1.78 -20.37 8.19
CA LEU A 11 3.14 -19.87 8.39
C LEU A 11 3.91 -20.75 9.38
N SER A 12 3.35 -21.02 10.56
CA SER A 12 4.03 -21.82 11.60
C SER A 12 4.27 -23.27 11.19
N ARG A 13 3.45 -23.81 10.28
CA ARG A 13 3.63 -25.15 9.68
C ARG A 13 4.55 -25.17 8.46
N GLY A 14 5.11 -24.03 8.06
CA GLY A 14 5.98 -23.93 6.87
C GLY A 14 5.25 -24.05 5.53
N MET A 15 3.92 -24.09 5.52
CA MET A 15 3.11 -24.25 4.30
C MET A 15 3.23 -23.06 3.34
N LEU A 16 3.70 -21.91 3.85
CA LEU A 16 3.86 -20.69 3.07
C LEU A 16 5.25 -20.53 2.44
N GLN A 17 6.18 -21.46 2.69
CA GLN A 17 7.58 -21.30 2.28
C GLN A 17 7.76 -21.21 0.75
N ASP A 18 7.06 -22.04 -0.02
CA ASP A 18 7.17 -22.02 -1.48
C ASP A 18 6.64 -20.70 -2.06
N TYR A 19 5.54 -20.18 -1.52
CA TYR A 19 5.01 -18.86 -1.88
C TYR A 19 5.99 -17.75 -1.52
N ALA A 20 6.61 -17.82 -0.34
CA ALA A 20 7.57 -16.83 0.14
C ALA A 20 8.75 -16.66 -0.82
N ARG A 21 9.24 -17.76 -1.42
CA ARG A 21 10.32 -17.73 -2.42
C ARG A 21 9.93 -17.06 -3.73
N THR A 22 8.64 -16.95 -4.03
CA THR A 22 8.17 -16.26 -5.22
C THR A 22 8.19 -14.74 -5.08
N ALA A 23 8.25 -14.21 -3.86
CA ALA A 23 8.07 -12.79 -3.61
C ALA A 23 9.22 -11.95 -4.19
N VAL A 24 8.87 -10.87 -4.90
CA VAL A 24 9.82 -9.95 -5.55
C VAL A 24 9.35 -8.51 -5.35
N VAL A 25 10.24 -7.68 -4.82
CA VAL A 25 10.10 -6.23 -4.74
C VAL A 25 10.58 -5.63 -6.06
N TYR A 26 9.69 -4.95 -6.76
CA TYR A 26 10.01 -4.15 -7.94
C TYR A 26 10.16 -2.67 -7.56
N HIS A 27 11.16 -2.01 -8.13
CA HIS A 27 11.44 -0.58 -7.92
C HIS A 27 12.11 0.03 -9.15
N ALA A 28 12.17 1.37 -9.23
CA ALA A 28 12.92 2.00 -10.31
C ALA A 28 14.42 1.74 -10.16
N ALA A 29 15.12 1.52 -11.27
CA ALA A 29 16.56 1.29 -11.28
C ALA A 29 17.37 2.50 -10.77
N ALA A 30 16.78 3.70 -10.87
CA ALA A 30 17.38 4.93 -10.37
C ALA A 30 17.17 5.15 -8.86
N ASP A 31 16.30 4.37 -8.21
CA ASP A 31 16.04 4.53 -6.78
C ASP A 31 17.22 4.03 -5.95
N ASP A 32 17.49 4.75 -4.86
CA ASP A 32 18.46 4.31 -3.86
C ASP A 32 17.99 3.01 -3.18
N LYS A 33 18.84 1.98 -3.26
CA LYS A 33 18.50 0.64 -2.77
C LYS A 33 18.22 0.64 -1.26
N ALA A 34 18.96 1.40 -0.46
CA ALA A 34 18.73 1.45 0.98
C ALA A 34 17.35 2.05 1.31
N SER A 35 16.96 3.11 0.60
CA SER A 35 15.63 3.71 0.70
C SER A 35 14.51 2.75 0.27
N VAL A 36 14.74 1.93 -0.76
CA VAL A 36 13.80 0.87 -1.19
C VAL A 36 13.66 -0.22 -0.12
N GLU A 37 14.77 -0.73 0.40
CA GLU A 37 14.77 -1.73 1.48
C GLU A 37 14.08 -1.20 2.74
N GLN A 38 14.31 0.07 3.07
CA GLN A 38 13.64 0.74 4.18
C GLN A 38 12.13 0.87 3.94
N MET A 39 11.72 1.27 2.72
CA MET A 39 10.31 1.28 2.32
C MET A 39 9.65 -0.08 2.41
N VAL A 40 10.35 -1.18 2.16
CA VAL A 40 9.79 -2.53 2.29
C VAL A 40 9.71 -2.94 3.77
N ARG A 41 10.74 -2.62 4.57
CA ARG A 41 10.87 -3.06 5.95
C ARG A 41 9.97 -2.29 6.92
N GLN A 42 9.95 -0.97 6.85
CA GLN A 42 9.27 -0.11 7.83
C GLN A 42 7.84 0.17 7.36
N ARG A 43 6.93 -0.74 7.70
CA ARG A 43 5.50 -0.68 7.38
C ARG A 43 4.66 -0.67 8.65
N GLU A 44 3.52 -0.01 8.57
CA GLU A 44 2.58 0.14 9.68
C GLU A 44 1.52 -0.98 9.66
N PRO A 45 1.00 -1.46 10.80
CA PRO A 45 -0.06 -2.48 10.82
C PRO A 45 -1.31 -2.10 10.02
N CYS A 46 -1.74 -0.86 10.19
CA CYS A 46 -2.95 -0.32 9.58
C CYS A 46 -2.87 1.21 9.56
N ASN A 47 -3.25 1.80 8.44
CA ASN A 47 -3.38 3.24 8.29
C ASN A 47 -4.56 3.52 7.34
N VAL A 48 -5.65 4.04 7.92
CA VAL A 48 -6.91 4.29 7.21
C VAL A 48 -7.17 5.79 7.24
N GLY A 49 -7.08 6.46 6.09
CA GLY A 49 -7.26 7.92 6.02
C GLY A 49 -6.38 8.70 7.00
N MET A 50 -5.10 8.30 7.13
CA MET A 50 -4.13 8.85 8.08
C MET A 50 -4.39 8.55 9.57
N GLU A 51 -5.40 7.72 9.89
CA GLU A 51 -5.66 7.21 11.23
C GLU A 51 -4.84 5.93 11.48
N ARG A 52 -3.96 5.98 12.48
CA ARG A 52 -3.16 4.84 12.94
C ARG A 52 -3.98 4.02 13.91
N ARG A 53 -4.39 2.82 13.50
CA ARG A 53 -5.16 1.87 14.32
C ARG A 53 -4.26 0.83 14.96
N TYR A 54 -3.16 1.29 15.55
CA TYR A 54 -2.20 0.47 16.28
C TYR A 54 -1.47 1.34 17.31
N ASP A 55 -0.89 0.69 18.32
CA ASP A 55 -0.04 1.36 19.30
C ASP A 55 1.38 1.57 18.72
N PRO A 56 1.81 2.82 18.49
CA PRO A 56 3.13 3.11 17.94
C PRO A 56 4.29 2.76 18.88
N ASP A 57 4.07 2.78 20.21
CA ASP A 57 5.08 2.39 21.20
C ASP A 57 5.32 0.88 21.14
N VAL A 58 4.27 0.08 20.92
CA VAL A 58 4.39 -1.37 20.72
C VAL A 58 5.12 -1.69 19.43
N LEU A 59 4.84 -0.96 18.33
CA LEU A 59 5.54 -1.15 17.05
C LEU A 59 7.04 -0.86 17.20
N GLU A 60 7.38 0.25 17.85
CA GLU A 60 8.75 0.66 18.12
C GLU A 60 9.48 -0.35 18.99
N ALA A 61 8.86 -0.81 20.08
CA ALA A 61 9.42 -1.82 20.96
C ALA A 61 9.69 -3.16 20.25
N LYS A 62 8.83 -3.57 19.31
CA LYS A 62 8.95 -4.86 18.61
C LYS A 62 9.89 -4.80 17.41
N PHE A 63 9.91 -3.70 16.65
CA PHE A 63 10.57 -3.64 15.34
C PHE A 63 11.60 -2.53 15.18
N GLY A 64 11.75 -1.65 16.19
CA GLY A 64 12.74 -0.57 16.20
C GLY A 64 12.37 0.63 15.33
N TYR A 65 11.10 0.78 14.96
CA TYR A 65 10.58 1.98 14.29
C TYR A 65 9.15 2.30 14.74
N ARG A 66 8.88 3.59 14.89
CA ARG A 66 7.58 4.10 15.37
C ARG A 66 6.56 4.31 14.25
N PHE A 67 7.04 4.74 13.08
CA PHE A 67 6.22 5.06 11.90
C PHE A 67 6.83 4.45 10.64
N GLY A 68 5.99 4.20 9.63
CA GLY A 68 6.43 3.65 8.35
C GLY A 68 7.41 4.58 7.64
N ALA A 69 8.27 4.03 6.78
CA ALA A 69 9.28 4.79 6.05
C ALA A 69 8.70 5.92 5.21
N TYR A 70 7.47 5.76 4.72
CA TYR A 70 6.77 6.76 3.94
C TYR A 70 6.57 8.10 4.67
N ALA A 71 6.61 8.11 6.02
CA ALA A 71 6.63 9.31 6.84
C ALA A 71 7.80 10.26 6.53
N GLN A 72 8.90 9.73 5.98
CA GLN A 72 10.13 10.47 5.68
C GLN A 72 10.06 11.25 4.36
N SER A 73 8.98 11.07 3.60
CA SER A 73 8.69 11.91 2.45
C SER A 73 8.48 13.37 2.88
N THR A 74 9.07 14.29 2.12
CA THR A 74 9.07 15.75 2.33
C THR A 74 8.40 16.45 1.15
N LYS A 75 8.29 17.78 1.20
CA LYS A 75 7.76 18.58 0.09
C LYS A 75 8.70 18.57 -1.12
N GLU A 76 9.98 18.30 -0.89
CA GLU A 76 11.05 18.35 -1.89
C GLU A 76 11.46 16.96 -2.38
N LYS A 77 11.14 15.90 -1.62
CA LYS A 77 11.53 14.52 -1.95
C LYS A 77 10.55 13.51 -1.40
N LEU A 78 9.99 12.69 -2.29
CA LEU A 78 9.23 11.49 -1.92
C LEU A 78 10.17 10.29 -1.70
N MET A 79 9.75 9.39 -0.83
CA MET A 79 10.33 8.05 -0.75
C MET A 79 10.12 7.28 -2.07
N PRO A 80 10.95 6.27 -2.38
CA PRO A 80 10.78 5.43 -3.56
C PRO A 80 9.40 4.80 -3.65
N ASN A 81 8.83 4.78 -4.86
CA ASN A 81 7.62 4.01 -5.14
C ASN A 81 8.02 2.55 -5.39
N ILE A 82 7.33 1.63 -4.71
CA ILE A 82 7.64 0.20 -4.82
C ILE A 82 6.37 -0.59 -5.14
N ALA A 83 6.57 -1.77 -5.74
CA ALA A 83 5.54 -2.79 -5.83
C ALA A 83 6.09 -4.14 -5.35
N ILE A 84 5.25 -4.97 -4.75
CA ILE A 84 5.67 -6.30 -4.30
C ILE A 84 4.77 -7.35 -4.94
N TYR A 85 5.37 -8.15 -5.81
CA TYR A 85 4.78 -9.35 -6.37
C TYR A 85 4.90 -10.51 -5.39
N CYS A 86 3.88 -11.36 -5.33
CA CYS A 86 3.94 -12.67 -4.73
C CYS A 86 2.90 -13.60 -5.37
N ARG A 87 3.26 -14.86 -5.62
CA ARG A 87 2.26 -15.92 -5.77
C ARG A 87 1.72 -16.24 -4.38
N THR A 88 0.40 -16.31 -4.21
CA THR A 88 -0.22 -16.48 -2.89
C THR A 88 -1.45 -17.38 -2.99
N PRO A 89 -1.74 -18.18 -1.96
CA PRO A 89 -3.03 -18.85 -1.84
C PRO A 89 -4.09 -17.82 -1.45
N LEU A 90 -5.17 -17.75 -2.22
CA LEU A 90 -6.44 -17.18 -1.75
C LEU A 90 -7.24 -18.25 -1.04
N TYR A 91 -7.96 -17.87 0.01
CA TYR A 91 -8.78 -18.78 0.80
C TYR A 91 -10.15 -18.15 1.09
N VAL A 92 -11.21 -18.75 0.53
CA VAL A 92 -12.60 -18.33 0.74
C VAL A 92 -13.46 -19.58 0.93
N GLY A 93 -14.23 -19.62 2.02
CA GLY A 93 -15.23 -20.67 2.25
C GLY A 93 -14.68 -22.10 2.28
N GLY A 94 -13.43 -22.31 2.71
CA GLY A 94 -12.82 -23.64 2.73
C GLY A 94 -12.10 -24.04 1.45
N VAL A 95 -12.20 -23.23 0.40
CA VAL A 95 -11.55 -23.48 -0.89
C VAL A 95 -10.31 -22.60 -1.02
N SER A 96 -9.22 -23.18 -1.49
CA SER A 96 -8.00 -22.45 -1.80
C SER A 96 -7.66 -22.50 -3.29
N VAL A 97 -7.22 -21.37 -3.83
CA VAL A 97 -6.70 -21.25 -5.20
C VAL A 97 -5.45 -20.38 -5.21
N ASP A 98 -4.50 -20.72 -6.08
CA ASP A 98 -3.26 -19.97 -6.21
C ASP A 98 -3.43 -18.86 -7.24
N VAL A 99 -2.95 -17.66 -6.90
CA VAL A 99 -2.98 -16.50 -7.79
C VAL A 99 -1.64 -15.77 -7.78
N HIS A 100 -1.37 -15.06 -8.87
CA HIS A 100 -0.28 -14.09 -8.94
C HIS A 100 -0.81 -12.72 -8.55
N VAL A 101 -0.26 -12.09 -7.51
CA VAL A 101 -0.66 -10.74 -7.09
C VAL A 101 0.54 -9.81 -7.12
N ILE A 102 0.36 -8.62 -7.68
CA ILE A 102 1.28 -7.50 -7.49
C ILE A 102 0.60 -6.41 -6.65
N ASN A 103 1.24 -6.05 -5.54
CA ASN A 103 0.78 -5.01 -4.62
C ASN A 103 1.52 -3.72 -4.99
N SER A 104 0.82 -2.74 -5.54
CA SER A 104 1.44 -1.48 -5.96
C SER A 104 0.93 -0.32 -5.14
N VAL A 105 1.85 0.57 -4.77
CA VAL A 105 1.56 1.78 -4.01
C VAL A 105 1.11 2.90 -4.95
N PRO A 106 -0.16 3.35 -4.95
CA PRO A 106 -0.59 4.52 -5.71
C PRO A 106 -0.06 5.81 -5.07
N TYR A 107 -0.19 6.93 -5.79
CA TYR A 107 -0.03 8.24 -5.18
C TYR A 107 -1.33 8.65 -4.49
N LEU A 108 -1.23 9.13 -3.25
CA LEU A 108 -2.38 9.48 -2.43
C LEU A 108 -2.66 10.99 -2.42
N PHE A 109 -3.89 11.32 -2.76
CA PHE A 109 -4.44 12.67 -2.80
C PHE A 109 -5.81 12.71 -2.15
N ASP A 110 -6.09 11.86 -1.15
CA ASP A 110 -7.34 11.93 -0.40
C ASP A 110 -7.30 12.95 0.73
N VAL A 111 -6.12 13.20 1.33
CA VAL A 111 -5.97 14.16 2.42
C VAL A 111 -4.76 15.08 2.22
N ALA A 112 -4.94 16.38 2.48
CA ALA A 112 -3.89 17.38 2.27
C ALA A 112 -2.65 17.22 3.16
N SER A 113 -2.76 16.45 4.25
CA SER A 113 -1.65 16.14 5.16
C SER A 113 -0.74 15.03 4.63
N GLU A 114 -1.15 14.31 3.57
CA GLU A 114 -0.37 13.23 3.01
C GLU A 114 0.91 13.72 2.33
N PRO A 115 2.00 12.92 2.34
CA PRO A 115 3.24 13.32 1.71
C PRO A 115 3.12 13.60 0.22
N ASP A 116 2.36 12.80 -0.53
CA ASP A 116 2.18 13.01 -1.97
C ASP A 116 1.47 14.33 -2.26
N TYR A 117 0.36 14.63 -1.57
CA TYR A 117 -0.30 15.93 -1.68
C TYR A 117 0.69 17.07 -1.39
N ARG A 118 1.42 16.99 -0.27
CA ARG A 118 2.38 18.04 0.13
C ARG A 118 3.53 18.22 -0.87
N TYR A 119 3.90 17.18 -1.61
CA TYR A 119 4.96 17.22 -2.61
C TYR A 119 4.50 17.76 -3.96
N PHE A 120 3.29 17.40 -4.39
CA PHE A 120 2.77 17.81 -5.70
C PHE A 120 2.01 19.13 -5.69
N PHE A 121 1.50 19.58 -4.54
CA PHE A 121 0.68 20.80 -4.47
C PHE A 121 1.46 22.05 -4.05
N PRO A 122 1.21 23.22 -4.69
CA PRO A 122 0.21 23.46 -5.75
C PRO A 122 0.55 22.71 -7.06
N MET A 123 -0.47 22.06 -7.64
CA MET A 123 -0.31 21.20 -8.82
C MET A 123 -0.16 22.04 -10.09
N GLU A 124 1.04 22.55 -10.33
CA GLU A 124 1.41 23.28 -11.54
C GLU A 124 1.72 22.33 -12.72
N ASP A 125 1.90 22.85 -13.93
CA ASP A 125 2.14 22.04 -15.13
C ASP A 125 3.37 21.13 -15.01
N ALA A 126 4.46 21.63 -14.39
CA ALA A 126 5.66 20.84 -14.16
C ALA A 126 5.41 19.67 -13.18
N LYS A 127 4.65 19.92 -12.10
CA LYS A 127 4.28 18.89 -11.11
C LYS A 127 3.30 17.88 -11.69
N TRP A 128 2.38 18.32 -12.55
CA TRP A 128 1.49 17.44 -13.28
C TRP A 128 2.27 16.52 -14.23
N ALA A 129 3.19 17.08 -15.04
CA ALA A 129 4.04 16.30 -15.93
C ALA A 129 4.90 15.28 -15.16
N GLU A 130 5.43 15.67 -14.00
CA GLU A 130 6.14 14.77 -13.09
C GLU A 130 5.24 13.64 -12.59
N LEU A 131 4.00 13.94 -12.16
CA LEU A 131 3.04 12.94 -11.71
C LEU A 131 2.68 11.95 -12.81
N VAL A 132 2.43 12.43 -14.03
CA VAL A 132 2.19 11.57 -15.21
C VAL A 132 3.38 10.65 -15.47
N LEU A 133 4.61 11.18 -15.43
CA LEU A 133 5.82 10.37 -15.60
C LEU A 133 5.95 9.30 -14.51
N ARG A 134 5.70 9.67 -13.26
CA ARG A 134 5.73 8.76 -12.12
C ARG A 134 4.65 7.68 -12.20
N MET A 135 3.45 7.99 -12.69
CA MET A 135 2.43 6.98 -12.97
C MET A 135 2.85 6.03 -14.10
N LYS A 136 3.51 6.53 -15.16
CA LYS A 136 4.08 5.66 -16.21
C LYS A 136 5.09 4.66 -15.65
N ARG A 137 5.93 5.07 -14.69
CA ARG A 137 6.87 4.17 -14.00
C ARG A 137 6.15 3.07 -13.24
N LEU A 138 5.12 3.44 -12.48
CA LEU A 138 4.29 2.52 -11.71
C LEU A 138 3.64 1.48 -12.64
N TRP A 139 2.99 1.93 -13.72
CA TRP A 139 2.42 1.01 -14.71
C TRP A 139 3.49 0.09 -15.30
N SER A 140 4.64 0.64 -15.67
CA SER A 140 5.72 -0.16 -16.26
C SER A 140 6.21 -1.25 -15.33
N ILE A 141 6.31 -0.99 -14.01
CA ILE A 141 6.64 -2.02 -13.02
C ILE A 141 5.62 -3.18 -13.04
N ILE A 142 4.31 -2.86 -13.11
CA ILE A 142 3.25 -3.86 -13.17
C ILE A 142 3.34 -4.71 -14.44
N PHE A 143 3.54 -4.07 -15.59
CA PHE A 143 3.69 -4.79 -16.87
C PHE A 143 4.99 -5.60 -16.94
N GLU A 144 6.10 -5.07 -16.43
CA GLU A 144 7.37 -5.79 -16.35
C GLU A 144 7.27 -7.04 -15.47
N CYS A 145 6.52 -6.96 -14.37
CA CYS A 145 6.22 -8.13 -13.56
C CYS A 145 5.47 -9.20 -14.37
N ALA A 146 4.43 -8.83 -15.12
CA ALA A 146 3.69 -9.77 -15.96
C ALA A 146 4.60 -10.41 -17.03
N ARG A 147 5.41 -9.59 -17.71
CA ARG A 147 6.36 -10.04 -18.74
C ARG A 147 7.40 -11.00 -18.19
N HIS A 148 8.04 -10.68 -17.06
CA HIS A 148 9.02 -11.54 -16.39
C HIS A 148 8.46 -12.91 -16.01
N LEU A 149 7.19 -12.95 -15.64
CA LEU A 149 6.49 -14.17 -15.27
C LEU A 149 5.79 -14.86 -16.46
N SER A 150 5.91 -14.30 -17.67
CA SER A 150 5.21 -14.77 -18.86
C SER A 150 3.68 -14.86 -18.68
N LEU A 151 3.11 -13.94 -17.91
CA LEU A 151 1.67 -13.79 -17.72
C LEU A 151 1.08 -12.96 -18.86
N LYS A 152 -0.10 -13.35 -19.34
CA LYS A 152 -0.73 -12.77 -20.53
C LYS A 152 -1.80 -11.75 -20.20
N THR A 153 -2.35 -11.81 -18.99
CA THR A 153 -3.47 -10.96 -18.58
C THR A 153 -3.12 -10.25 -17.28
N ILE A 154 -3.42 -8.95 -17.21
CA ILE A 154 -3.41 -8.17 -15.99
C ILE A 154 -4.83 -7.75 -15.67
N PHE A 155 -5.31 -8.14 -14.49
CA PHE A 155 -6.55 -7.62 -13.92
C PHE A 155 -6.22 -6.35 -13.13
N LEU A 156 -6.54 -5.21 -13.72
CA LEU A 156 -6.14 -3.88 -13.24
C LEU A 156 -7.39 -3.15 -12.69
N PRO A 157 -7.43 -2.78 -11.40
CA PRO A 157 -8.46 -1.89 -10.89
C PRO A 157 -8.23 -0.45 -11.38
N ASP A 158 -9.14 0.45 -11.02
CA ASP A 158 -8.88 1.89 -11.08
C ASP A 158 -7.96 2.34 -9.95
N LEU A 159 -6.68 1.95 -10.06
CA LEU A 159 -5.66 2.22 -9.04
C LEU A 159 -5.49 3.72 -8.78
N GLY A 160 -5.85 4.19 -7.59
CA GLY A 160 -5.85 5.61 -7.22
C GLY A 160 -7.10 6.37 -7.68
N GLY A 161 -8.00 5.76 -8.45
CA GLY A 161 -9.25 6.38 -8.93
C GLY A 161 -10.42 6.31 -7.94
N SER A 162 -10.20 5.66 -6.80
CA SER A 162 -11.15 5.56 -5.70
C SER A 162 -11.03 6.78 -4.77
N THR A 163 -11.11 6.57 -3.45
CA THR A 163 -10.95 7.63 -2.45
C THR A 163 -9.61 8.35 -2.57
N SER A 164 -8.54 7.64 -2.94
CA SER A 164 -7.16 8.16 -3.01
C SER A 164 -6.90 9.29 -4.00
N SER A 165 -7.87 9.72 -4.80
CA SER A 165 -7.74 10.89 -5.70
C SER A 165 -8.74 12.01 -5.43
N ASN A 166 -9.42 12.01 -4.28
CA ASN A 166 -10.49 12.98 -3.98
C ASN A 166 -10.07 14.46 -4.11
N LEU A 167 -8.80 14.80 -3.90
CA LEU A 167 -8.28 16.16 -4.05
C LEU A 167 -7.68 16.46 -5.43
N LEU A 168 -7.64 15.48 -6.34
CA LEU A 168 -7.41 15.73 -7.76
C LEU A 168 -8.73 16.21 -8.38
N ALA A 169 -8.72 17.42 -8.93
CA ALA A 169 -9.90 18.04 -9.51
C ALA A 169 -9.62 18.52 -10.94
N ALA A 170 -10.68 18.63 -11.74
CA ALA A 170 -10.58 19.14 -13.11
C ALA A 170 -9.84 20.50 -13.15
N PRO A 171 -8.92 20.70 -14.13
CA PRO A 171 -8.65 19.83 -15.27
C PRO A 171 -7.59 18.76 -15.02
N ARG A 172 -7.20 18.48 -13.77
CA ARG A 172 -6.12 17.56 -13.37
C ARG A 172 -6.67 16.45 -12.45
N ASP A 173 -7.72 15.79 -12.92
CA ASP A 173 -8.36 14.67 -12.21
C ASP A 173 -7.66 13.32 -12.52
N PHE A 174 -8.09 12.28 -11.81
CA PHE A 174 -7.52 10.94 -11.99
C PHE A 174 -7.80 10.33 -13.38
N ALA A 175 -8.96 10.60 -13.97
CA ALA A 175 -9.30 10.09 -15.29
C ALA A 175 -8.28 10.57 -16.34
N ARG A 176 -7.95 11.86 -16.30
CA ARG A 176 -6.92 12.45 -17.15
C ARG A 176 -5.53 11.89 -16.84
N LEU A 177 -5.18 11.71 -15.56
CA LEU A 177 -3.90 11.11 -15.18
C LEU A 177 -3.74 9.70 -15.78
N ARG A 178 -4.79 8.89 -15.74
CA ARG A 178 -4.83 7.54 -16.33
C ARG A 178 -4.70 7.60 -17.85
N GLU A 179 -5.45 8.48 -18.51
CA GLU A 179 -5.40 8.69 -19.97
C GLU A 179 -4.00 9.11 -20.46
N GLU A 180 -3.32 9.99 -19.74
CA GLU A 180 -1.99 10.49 -20.13
C GLU A 180 -0.84 9.52 -19.79
N SER A 181 -1.05 8.57 -18.88
CA SER A 181 0.01 7.67 -18.39
C SER A 181 -0.09 6.23 -18.90
N LEU A 182 -1.28 5.60 -18.87
CA LEU A 182 -1.41 4.16 -19.12
C LEU A 182 -1.24 3.75 -20.59
N PRO A 183 -1.86 4.42 -21.60
CA PRO A 183 -1.80 3.97 -22.99
C PRO A 183 -0.38 3.87 -23.56
N ALA A 184 0.48 4.84 -23.22
CA ALA A 184 1.87 4.84 -23.66
C ALA A 184 2.66 3.65 -23.09
N VAL A 185 2.36 3.23 -21.86
CA VAL A 185 2.98 2.06 -21.26
C VAL A 185 2.41 0.79 -21.88
N HIS A 186 1.08 0.68 -22.00
CA HIS A 186 0.45 -0.50 -22.59
C HIS A 186 0.95 -0.78 -24.02
N ALA A 187 1.18 0.26 -24.82
CA ALA A 187 1.75 0.11 -26.16
C ALA A 187 3.15 -0.54 -26.19
N LEU A 188 3.93 -0.41 -25.11
CA LEU A 188 5.26 -1.05 -24.98
C LEU A 188 5.18 -2.54 -24.62
N TYR A 189 4.01 -3.00 -24.13
CA TYR A 189 3.75 -4.36 -23.70
C TYR A 189 2.49 -4.90 -24.39
N ALA A 190 2.45 -4.79 -25.72
CA ALA A 190 1.28 -5.14 -26.53
C ALA A 190 0.90 -6.63 -26.42
N GLU A 191 1.81 -7.49 -25.96
CA GLU A 191 1.58 -8.91 -25.68
C GLU A 191 0.77 -9.16 -24.40
N VAL A 192 0.57 -8.15 -23.55
CA VAL A 192 -0.16 -8.25 -22.28
C VAL A 192 -1.54 -7.60 -22.41
N HIS A 193 -2.57 -8.38 -22.10
CA HIS A 193 -3.95 -7.92 -22.08
C HIS A 193 -4.31 -7.29 -20.74
N VAL A 194 -4.99 -6.15 -20.75
CA VAL A 194 -5.52 -5.51 -19.53
C VAL A 194 -7.02 -5.76 -19.47
N ARG A 195 -7.50 -6.27 -18.34
CA ARG A 195 -8.91 -6.47 -18.05
C ARG A 195 -9.29 -5.73 -16.76
N PRO A 196 -10.55 -5.31 -16.61
CA PRO A 196 -11.04 -4.78 -15.33
C PRO A 196 -10.95 -5.86 -14.25
N MET A 197 -10.73 -5.45 -13.00
CA MET A 197 -10.72 -6.37 -11.86
C MET A 197 -12.05 -7.13 -11.75
N PRO A 198 -12.04 -8.47 -11.75
CA PRO A 198 -13.26 -9.25 -11.58
C PRO A 198 -13.66 -9.31 -10.11
N GLU A 199 -14.93 -9.64 -9.86
CA GLU A 199 -15.39 -9.98 -8.52
C GLU A 199 -14.63 -11.20 -7.96
N LEU A 200 -14.44 -11.23 -6.63
CA LEU A 200 -13.72 -12.32 -5.97
C LEU A 200 -14.33 -13.69 -6.28
N SER A 201 -15.66 -13.78 -6.43
CA SER A 201 -16.35 -15.04 -6.77
C SER A 201 -15.97 -15.61 -8.14
N TRP A 202 -15.62 -14.76 -9.12
CA TRP A 202 -15.18 -15.21 -10.44
C TRP A 202 -13.87 -15.99 -10.35
N ILE A 203 -12.94 -15.60 -9.46
CA ILE A 203 -11.65 -16.28 -9.25
C ILE A 203 -11.85 -17.76 -8.83
N PHE A 204 -12.95 -18.06 -8.11
CA PHE A 204 -13.28 -19.41 -7.67
C PHE A 204 -14.16 -20.20 -8.65
N SER A 205 -14.67 -19.56 -9.71
CA SER A 205 -15.41 -20.22 -10.78
C SER A 205 -14.49 -21.07 -11.66
N ASP A 206 -15.07 -21.99 -12.44
CA ASP A 206 -14.30 -22.81 -13.38
C ASP A 206 -13.62 -21.98 -14.47
N GLU A 207 -14.29 -20.91 -14.94
CA GLU A 207 -13.74 -19.95 -15.89
C GLU A 207 -12.52 -19.23 -15.29
N GLY A 208 -12.66 -18.65 -14.10
CA GLY A 208 -11.57 -17.95 -13.44
C GLY A 208 -10.37 -18.86 -13.19
N LYS A 209 -10.61 -20.07 -12.66
CA LYS A 209 -9.56 -21.09 -12.42
C LYS A 209 -8.78 -21.44 -13.68
N ALA A 210 -9.43 -21.50 -14.84
CA ALA A 210 -8.76 -21.79 -16.11
C ALA A 210 -7.78 -20.67 -16.54
N GLU A 211 -8.01 -19.44 -16.10
CA GLU A 211 -7.18 -18.28 -16.45
C GLU A 211 -6.10 -17.92 -15.41
N LEU A 212 -6.20 -18.37 -14.15
CA LEU A 212 -5.33 -17.89 -13.06
C LEU A 212 -3.84 -18.08 -13.34
N SER A 213 -3.45 -19.19 -13.97
CA SER A 213 -2.04 -19.51 -14.28
C SER A 213 -1.39 -18.56 -15.29
N GLN A 214 -2.17 -17.71 -15.96
CA GLN A 214 -1.71 -16.74 -16.96
C GLN A 214 -2.09 -15.31 -16.59
N SER A 215 -2.59 -15.10 -15.37
CA SER A 215 -3.19 -13.84 -14.93
C SER A 215 -2.44 -13.24 -13.75
N LEU A 216 -2.17 -11.93 -13.81
CA LEU A 216 -1.66 -11.13 -12.73
C LEU A 216 -2.77 -10.24 -12.18
N PHE A 217 -3.06 -10.36 -10.89
CA PHE A 217 -4.01 -9.48 -10.21
C PHE A 217 -3.27 -8.31 -9.58
N MET A 218 -3.71 -7.10 -9.86
CA MET A 218 -3.16 -5.90 -9.25
C MET A 218 -3.95 -5.54 -7.98
N ASN A 219 -3.26 -5.48 -6.85
CA ASN A 219 -3.83 -5.03 -5.58
C ASN A 219 -3.32 -3.63 -5.24
N GLU A 220 -4.25 -2.70 -5.03
CA GLU A 220 -3.97 -1.37 -4.51
C GLU A 220 -3.45 -1.48 -3.07
N TRP A 221 -2.31 -0.87 -2.80
CA TRP A 221 -1.62 -0.98 -1.52
C TRP A 221 -1.29 0.39 -0.93
N ASN A 222 -1.79 0.66 0.26
CA ASN A 222 -1.49 1.89 0.98
C ASN A 222 0.04 2.02 1.27
N PRO A 223 0.67 3.18 1.01
CA PRO A 223 2.10 3.43 1.20
C PRO A 223 2.57 3.32 2.67
N TRP A 224 1.68 3.47 3.63
CA TRP A 224 2.00 3.40 5.05
C TRP A 224 2.04 1.96 5.56
N SER A 225 1.07 1.14 5.16
CA SER A 225 0.75 -0.09 5.88
C SER A 225 1.37 -1.35 5.31
N PHE A 226 1.29 -2.47 6.04
CA PHE A 226 1.51 -3.80 5.47
C PHE A 226 0.55 -4.06 4.30
N VAL A 227 0.93 -4.97 3.41
CA VAL A 227 0.05 -5.40 2.32
C VAL A 227 -1.28 -5.87 2.92
N GLY A 228 -2.38 -5.26 2.47
CA GLY A 228 -3.74 -5.53 2.95
C GLY A 228 -4.30 -4.56 3.98
N ASN A 229 -3.49 -3.62 4.48
CA ASN A 229 -3.93 -2.51 5.34
C ASN A 229 -4.85 -2.95 6.50
N GLY A 230 -4.44 -3.95 7.29
CA GLY A 230 -5.26 -4.47 8.39
C GLY A 230 -6.55 -5.20 7.97
N GLY A 231 -6.73 -5.51 6.69
CA GLY A 231 -7.91 -6.22 6.17
C GLY A 231 -9.15 -5.33 5.98
N VAL A 232 -9.04 -4.03 6.25
CA VAL A 232 -10.19 -3.10 6.22
C VAL A 232 -10.42 -2.43 4.87
N GLU A 233 -9.41 -2.37 3.98
CA GLU A 233 -9.45 -1.49 2.80
C GLU A 233 -8.80 -2.06 1.52
N SER A 234 -8.84 -3.37 1.28
CA SER A 234 -8.53 -3.83 -0.09
C SER A 234 -9.79 -3.69 -0.93
N ALA A 235 -9.84 -2.71 -1.84
CA ALA A 235 -10.93 -2.53 -2.79
C ALA A 235 -11.25 -3.82 -3.59
N SER A 236 -10.25 -4.69 -3.77
CA SER A 236 -10.35 -5.98 -4.47
C SER A 236 -10.71 -7.18 -3.57
N GLY A 237 -10.65 -7.04 -2.24
CA GLY A 237 -10.74 -8.17 -1.31
C GLY A 237 -9.56 -9.16 -1.34
N LEU A 238 -8.60 -9.01 -2.27
CA LEU A 238 -7.53 -9.98 -2.50
C LEU A 238 -6.63 -10.15 -1.29
N ALA A 239 -6.14 -9.04 -0.74
CA ALA A 239 -5.23 -9.09 0.40
C ALA A 239 -5.93 -9.69 1.63
N ALA A 240 -7.19 -9.30 1.86
CA ALA A 240 -8.05 -9.80 2.92
C ALA A 240 -8.53 -11.24 2.73
N ALA A 241 -8.13 -11.94 1.65
CA ALA A 241 -8.39 -13.36 1.43
C ALA A 241 -7.10 -14.16 1.24
N SER A 242 -5.92 -13.59 1.54
CA SER A 242 -4.62 -14.15 1.16
C SER A 242 -3.61 -14.16 2.31
N ALA A 243 -2.45 -14.78 2.07
CA ALA A 243 -1.28 -14.71 2.96
C ALA A 243 -0.32 -13.55 2.63
N LEU A 244 -0.69 -12.60 1.79
CA LEU A 244 0.19 -11.50 1.36
C LEU A 244 0.82 -10.67 2.50
N PRO A 245 0.14 -10.35 3.62
CA PRO A 245 0.75 -9.55 4.68
C PRO A 245 2.05 -10.16 5.25
N VAL A 246 2.11 -11.50 5.36
CA VAL A 246 3.29 -12.21 5.89
C VAL A 246 4.28 -12.59 4.79
N LEU A 247 3.80 -12.77 3.55
CA LEU A 247 4.65 -13.12 2.41
C LEU A 247 5.41 -11.91 1.85
N CYS A 248 4.86 -10.71 1.96
CA CYS A 248 5.44 -9.49 1.36
C CYS A 248 6.27 -8.64 2.33
N TRP A 249 6.55 -9.13 3.54
CA TRP A 249 7.29 -8.38 4.55
C TRP A 249 8.59 -9.09 4.96
N PRO A 250 9.77 -8.44 4.92
CA PRO A 250 11.06 -9.10 5.11
C PRO A 250 11.29 -9.67 6.50
N MET A 251 10.56 -9.19 7.51
CA MET A 251 10.67 -9.75 8.87
C MET A 251 10.05 -11.14 8.98
N THR A 252 9.09 -11.47 8.10
CA THR A 252 8.43 -12.78 8.04
C THR A 252 8.79 -13.58 6.79
N ASN A 253 9.35 -12.93 5.77
CA ASN A 253 9.83 -13.56 4.54
C ASN A 253 11.30 -13.18 4.24
N PRO A 254 12.27 -13.99 4.67
CA PRO A 254 13.68 -13.76 4.38
C PRO A 254 14.07 -14.04 2.92
N PHE A 255 13.15 -14.56 2.08
CA PHE A 255 13.40 -14.89 0.68
C PHE A 255 13.05 -13.76 -0.29
N LEU A 256 12.65 -12.59 0.20
CA LEU A 256 12.34 -11.43 -0.65
C LEU A 256 13.53 -11.07 -1.54
N ARG A 257 13.27 -10.98 -2.85
CA ARG A 257 14.23 -10.54 -3.86
C ARG A 257 13.90 -9.12 -4.31
N TYR A 258 14.89 -8.41 -4.84
CA TYR A 258 14.74 -7.05 -5.35
C TYR A 258 15.06 -7.02 -6.84
N GLN A 259 14.15 -6.42 -7.62
CA GLN A 259 14.24 -6.29 -9.06
C GLN A 259 14.12 -4.82 -9.46
N ALA A 260 15.24 -4.25 -9.90
CA ALA A 260 15.27 -2.94 -10.51
C ALA A 260 14.63 -2.97 -11.91
N VAL A 261 13.84 -1.94 -12.24
CA VAL A 261 13.20 -1.74 -13.54
C VAL A 261 13.72 -0.47 -14.17
N SER A 262 14.16 -0.55 -15.43
CA SER A 262 14.54 0.61 -16.24
C SER A 262 13.40 0.99 -17.17
N PHE A 263 13.19 2.29 -17.41
CA PHE A 263 12.05 2.77 -18.18
C PHE A 263 12.50 3.32 -19.53
N PRO A 264 12.03 2.76 -20.66
CA PRO A 264 12.52 3.16 -21.99
C PRO A 264 12.20 4.61 -22.32
N PHE A 265 11.10 5.17 -21.80
CA PHE A 265 10.68 6.55 -22.08
C PHE A 265 11.56 7.62 -21.42
N GLU A 266 12.33 7.30 -20.39
CA GLU A 266 13.18 8.30 -19.71
C GLU A 266 14.38 8.72 -20.56
N THR A 267 14.91 7.80 -21.36
CA THR A 267 16.05 8.08 -22.25
C THR A 267 15.69 9.09 -23.34
N ALA A 268 14.44 9.12 -23.79
CA ALA A 268 13.97 10.00 -24.85
C ALA A 268 13.73 11.45 -24.37
N ASP A 269 13.29 11.63 -23.12
CA ASP A 269 12.91 12.95 -22.60
C ASP A 269 14.10 13.71 -22.00
N VAL A 270 15.09 13.02 -21.42
CA VAL A 270 16.35 13.64 -20.97
C VAL A 270 17.14 14.23 -22.15
N ALA A 271 17.09 13.58 -23.31
CA ALA A 271 17.74 14.08 -24.52
C ALA A 271 17.14 15.41 -25.00
N LYS A 272 15.83 15.64 -24.80
CA LYS A 272 15.17 16.90 -25.20
C LYS A 272 15.40 18.04 -24.20
N THR A 273 15.43 17.73 -22.91
CA THR A 273 15.60 18.74 -21.84
C THR A 273 17.04 19.19 -21.62
N SER A 274 18.06 18.37 -21.93
CA SER A 274 19.47 18.78 -21.81
C SER A 274 19.94 19.83 -22.83
N SER A 275 19.08 20.20 -23.79
CA SER A 275 19.35 21.29 -24.75
C SER A 275 19.02 22.69 -24.21
N ALA A 276 18.36 22.79 -23.05
CA ALA A 276 18.19 24.07 -22.36
C ALA A 276 19.43 24.35 -21.50
N THR A 277 20.17 25.39 -21.85
CA THR A 277 21.35 25.88 -21.09
C THR A 277 20.98 25.97 -19.61
N PRO A 278 21.74 25.34 -18.69
CA PRO A 278 21.45 25.40 -17.27
C PRO A 278 21.45 26.86 -16.81
N ALA A 279 20.29 27.35 -16.37
CA ALA A 279 20.25 28.59 -15.61
C ALA A 279 21.10 28.36 -14.35
N GLU A 280 22.09 29.22 -14.15
CA GLU A 280 23.07 29.19 -13.06
C GLU A 280 22.35 29.01 -11.71
N ALA A 281 22.38 27.78 -11.20
CA ALA A 281 21.69 27.42 -9.96
C ALA A 281 22.42 28.08 -8.79
N LYS A 282 21.78 29.05 -8.15
CA LYS A 282 22.26 29.57 -6.86
C LYS A 282 22.34 28.42 -5.86
N PRO A 283 23.41 28.35 -5.04
CA PRO A 283 23.53 27.34 -4.01
C PRO A 283 22.32 27.42 -3.06
N PRO A 284 21.77 26.26 -2.65
CA PRO A 284 20.62 26.24 -1.76
C PRO A 284 20.98 26.92 -0.42
N PRO A 285 20.05 27.67 0.18
CA PRO A 285 20.24 28.21 1.51
C PRO A 285 20.44 27.06 2.51
N VAL A 286 21.42 27.21 3.40
CA VAL A 286 21.63 26.27 4.51
C VAL A 286 20.39 26.29 5.41
N ILE A 287 19.59 25.23 5.34
CA ILE A 287 18.39 25.07 6.17
C ILE A 287 18.86 24.64 7.56
N GLN A 288 18.61 25.48 8.56
CA GLN A 288 18.73 25.09 9.97
C GLN A 288 17.57 24.16 10.31
N GLU A 289 17.87 23.01 10.91
CA GLU A 289 16.86 22.05 11.38
C GLU A 289 15.82 22.75 12.27
N ALA A 290 14.56 22.70 11.86
CA ALA A 290 13.46 23.20 12.66
C ALA A 290 13.25 22.29 13.87
N LYS A 291 13.30 22.87 15.06
CA LYS A 291 12.99 22.21 16.32
C LYS A 291 11.56 21.65 16.27
N PRO A 292 11.31 20.39 16.65
CA PRO A 292 9.96 19.82 16.63
C PRO A 292 9.00 20.65 17.50
N PRO A 293 7.73 20.79 17.10
CA PRO A 293 6.74 21.52 17.87
C PRO A 293 6.55 20.85 19.24
N PRO A 294 6.31 21.64 20.31
CA PRO A 294 6.03 21.08 21.63
C PRO A 294 4.74 20.25 21.58
N PRO A 295 4.64 19.19 22.40
CA PRO A 295 3.42 18.42 22.50
C PRO A 295 2.25 19.30 22.97
N PRO A 296 1.01 19.01 22.52
CA PRO A 296 -0.16 19.73 22.97
C PRO A 296 -0.34 19.59 24.50
N PRO A 297 -0.87 20.60 25.19
CA PRO A 297 -1.11 20.54 26.63
C PRO A 297 -2.09 19.41 26.96
N ALA A 298 -1.77 18.63 27.99
CA ALA A 298 -2.62 17.57 28.49
C ALA A 298 -3.98 18.14 28.94
N THR A 299 -5.05 17.72 28.26
CA THR A 299 -6.41 18.04 28.68
C THR A 299 -6.69 17.33 30.00
N GLN A 300 -6.86 18.10 31.07
CA GLN A 300 -7.32 17.58 32.35
C GLN A 300 -8.75 17.08 32.17
N GLN A 301 -8.96 15.76 32.24
CA GLN A 301 -10.30 15.19 32.40
C GLN A 301 -10.75 15.46 33.84
N GLU A 302 -11.79 16.27 34.00
CA GLU A 302 -12.52 16.35 35.26
C GLU A 302 -13.33 15.06 35.50
N PRO A 303 -13.46 14.62 36.76
CA PRO A 303 -14.24 13.44 37.10
C PRO A 303 -15.73 13.71 36.96
N ALA A 304 -16.44 12.79 36.31
CA ALA A 304 -17.89 12.81 36.19
C ALA A 304 -18.54 12.47 37.55
N ASP A 305 -19.16 13.47 38.18
CA ASP A 305 -20.00 13.27 39.36
C ASP A 305 -21.40 12.75 38.95
N LEU A 306 -21.77 11.67 39.63
CA LEU A 306 -23.04 10.97 39.63
C LEU A 306 -23.99 11.65 40.62
N LEU A 307 -25.08 12.28 40.17
CA LEU A 307 -26.28 12.51 40.97
C LEU A 307 -27.47 12.88 40.08
N GLY A 308 -28.54 12.08 40.17
CA GLY A 308 -29.78 12.29 39.44
C GLY A 308 -30.75 13.25 40.13
N MET A 309 -31.80 13.66 39.41
CA MET A 309 -33.15 13.90 39.93
C MET A 309 -34.15 14.11 38.78
N ALA A 310 -35.43 14.00 39.16
CA ALA A 310 -36.63 13.74 38.37
C ALA A 310 -37.24 14.95 37.61
N VAL A 311 -37.93 14.60 36.51
CA VAL A 311 -39.29 15.00 36.04
C VAL A 311 -39.67 16.50 35.99
N ALA A 312 -40.04 16.99 34.79
CA ALA A 312 -41.30 17.72 34.54
C ALA A 312 -41.58 17.96 33.03
N ASN A 313 -42.86 17.88 32.69
CA ASN A 313 -43.50 18.10 31.39
C ASN A 313 -43.40 19.53 30.84
N GLY A 314 -43.46 19.67 29.51
CA GLY A 314 -43.75 20.93 28.82
C GLY A 314 -44.00 20.72 27.32
N ALA A 315 -45.18 21.09 26.84
CA ALA A 315 -45.68 20.86 25.49
C ALA A 315 -45.39 22.03 24.51
N ALA A 316 -45.57 21.69 23.22
CA ALA A 316 -45.87 22.53 22.05
C ALA A 316 -44.72 23.25 21.32
N SER A 317 -44.52 22.89 20.04
CA SER A 317 -44.76 23.77 18.88
C SER A 317 -44.27 23.13 17.57
N GLU A 318 -45.07 23.29 16.53
CA GLU A 318 -44.95 22.79 15.15
C GLU A 318 -43.81 23.45 14.34
N ALA A 319 -43.28 22.73 13.35
CA ALA A 319 -43.26 23.08 11.91
C ALA A 319 -41.98 22.64 11.16
N SER A 320 -42.22 21.73 10.21
CA SER A 320 -41.55 21.45 8.93
C SER A 320 -40.09 21.89 8.67
N ALA A 321 -39.25 20.91 8.34
CA ALA A 321 -38.63 20.79 7.00
C ALA A 321 -37.86 19.45 6.90
N SER A 322 -38.27 18.59 5.99
CA SER A 322 -37.59 17.31 5.69
C SER A 322 -36.27 17.54 4.96
N PRO A 323 -35.15 16.95 5.38
CA PRO A 323 -34.02 16.69 4.51
C PRO A 323 -34.09 15.26 3.95
N LYS A 324 -33.77 15.14 2.67
CA LYS A 324 -33.65 13.88 1.92
C LYS A 324 -32.67 12.94 2.63
N GLU A 325 -33.14 11.73 2.90
CA GLU A 325 -32.33 10.61 3.35
C GLU A 325 -31.22 10.34 2.33
N THR A 326 -29.98 10.43 2.80
CA THR A 326 -28.81 9.90 2.12
C THR A 326 -28.73 8.43 2.52
N PRO A 327 -28.56 7.47 1.59
CA PRO A 327 -28.56 6.06 1.96
C PRO A 327 -27.36 5.77 2.87
N GLU A 328 -27.65 5.28 4.09
CA GLU A 328 -26.64 4.78 5.01
C GLU A 328 -25.89 3.60 4.38
N LEU A 329 -24.56 3.68 4.35
CA LEU A 329 -23.73 2.53 4.03
C LEU A 329 -23.98 1.39 5.04
N PRO A 330 -24.03 0.12 4.60
CA PRO A 330 -24.29 -1.02 5.48
C PRO A 330 -23.33 -1.10 6.66
N GLN A 331 -23.92 -1.27 7.85
CA GLN A 331 -23.26 -1.37 9.16
C GLN A 331 -22.24 -2.53 9.30
N GLN A 332 -22.12 -3.40 8.28
CA GLN A 332 -21.19 -4.53 8.23
C GLN A 332 -19.72 -4.14 8.02
N GLN A 333 -19.40 -2.90 7.59
CA GLN A 333 -18.02 -2.46 7.39
C GLN A 333 -17.36 -1.83 8.64
N ARG A 334 -18.11 -1.52 9.71
CA ARG A 334 -17.53 -0.88 10.91
C ARG A 334 -16.92 -1.86 11.92
N GLN A 335 -17.27 -3.14 11.87
CA GLN A 335 -16.84 -4.13 12.86
C GLN A 335 -15.47 -4.78 12.59
N ALA A 336 -14.81 -4.44 11.47
CA ALA A 336 -13.50 -5.00 11.12
C ALA A 336 -12.30 -4.26 11.76
N ALA A 337 -12.52 -3.12 12.43
CA ALA A 337 -11.46 -2.28 12.96
C ALA A 337 -11.06 -2.56 14.43
N ASP A 338 -11.92 -3.22 15.20
CA ASP A 338 -11.73 -3.41 16.66
C ASP A 338 -10.96 -4.69 17.04
N LEU A 339 -10.32 -5.39 16.09
CA LEU A 339 -9.88 -6.79 16.29
C LEU A 339 -8.38 -7.06 16.05
N LEU A 340 -7.52 -6.05 16.11
CA LEU A 340 -6.07 -6.24 16.23
C LEU A 340 -5.62 -5.98 17.67
N ASP A 341 -6.00 -6.87 18.59
CA ASP A 341 -5.43 -6.88 19.93
C ASP A 341 -4.01 -7.49 19.86
N LEU A 342 -3.00 -6.63 19.80
CA LEU A 342 -1.58 -7.01 19.73
C LEU A 342 -1.07 -7.64 21.04
N HIS A 343 -1.89 -7.71 22.10
CA HIS A 343 -1.50 -8.25 23.40
C HIS A 343 -1.44 -9.79 23.45
N ASP A 344 -2.07 -10.51 22.52
CA ASP A 344 -2.09 -12.00 22.52
C ASP A 344 -1.05 -12.66 21.60
N LEU A 345 -0.13 -11.89 21.02
CA LEU A 345 1.02 -12.44 20.30
C LEU A 345 2.15 -12.85 21.26
N GLN A 346 1.88 -13.81 22.16
CA GLN A 346 2.92 -14.71 22.67
C GLN A 346 3.17 -15.80 21.63
N GLY A 347 3.76 -15.43 20.51
CA GLY A 347 4.28 -16.40 19.55
C GLY A 347 5.43 -17.21 20.18
N PRO A 348 5.67 -18.46 19.76
CA PRO A 348 6.86 -19.18 20.16
C PRO A 348 8.10 -18.35 19.80
N ASP A 349 9.11 -18.38 20.67
CA ASP A 349 10.40 -17.73 20.45
C ASP A 349 10.91 -18.01 19.04
N LEU A 350 10.81 -17.01 18.15
CA LEU A 350 11.26 -17.11 16.76
C LEU A 350 12.77 -17.35 16.67
N GLY A 351 13.52 -17.08 17.74
CA GLY A 351 14.93 -17.45 17.86
C GLY A 351 15.15 -18.97 17.91
N ALA A 352 14.19 -19.75 18.38
CA ALA A 352 14.30 -21.21 18.48
C ALA A 352 13.96 -21.96 17.17
N LEU A 353 13.32 -21.30 16.20
CA LEU A 353 12.99 -21.87 14.87
C LEU A 353 14.10 -21.66 13.83
N LEU A 354 15.08 -20.81 14.13
CA LEU A 354 16.29 -20.63 13.35
C LEU A 354 17.39 -21.53 13.93
N GLY A 355 17.30 -22.83 13.65
CA GLY A 355 18.35 -23.77 14.03
C GLY A 355 19.74 -23.32 13.56
N ASP A 356 20.76 -23.63 14.37
CA ASP A 356 22.16 -23.27 14.14
C ASP A 356 22.55 -23.46 12.67
N GLN A 357 22.84 -22.35 12.00
CA GLN A 357 23.45 -22.35 10.68
C GLN A 357 24.82 -23.04 10.79
N PRO A 358 25.11 -24.09 9.98
CA PRO A 358 26.43 -24.70 9.99
C PRO A 358 27.47 -23.65 9.60
N GLN A 359 28.48 -23.49 10.46
CA GLN A 359 29.65 -22.64 10.20
C GLN A 359 30.29 -23.03 8.85
N PRO A 360 30.69 -22.05 8.02
CA PRO A 360 31.31 -22.33 6.74
C PRO A 360 32.61 -23.11 6.94
N VAL A 361 32.69 -24.27 6.28
CA VAL A 361 33.90 -25.09 6.23
C VAL A 361 34.99 -24.26 5.54
N PRO A 362 36.18 -24.10 6.14
CA PRO A 362 37.27 -23.38 5.51
C PRO A 362 37.70 -24.08 4.22
N ALA A 363 37.92 -23.29 3.17
CA ALA A 363 38.40 -23.78 1.89
C ALA A 363 39.77 -24.46 2.05
N PRO A 364 40.03 -25.58 1.34
CA PRO A 364 41.32 -26.23 1.37
C PRO A 364 42.40 -25.34 0.74
N ASN A 365 43.56 -25.30 1.41
CA ASN A 365 44.76 -24.54 1.04
C ASN A 365 45.35 -24.93 -0.31
#